data_AF-A0A1Y2G9T8-F1
#
_entry.id   AF-A0A1Y2G9T8-F1
#
_cell.length_a   1.000
_cell.length_b   1.000
_cell.length_c   1.000
_cell.angle_alpha   90.00
_cell.angle_beta   90.00
_cell.angle_gamma   90.00
#
_symmetry.space_group_name_H-M   'P 1'
#
loop_
_entity.id
_entity.type
_entity.pdbx_description
1 polymer ?
#
loop_
_entity_poly.entity_id
_entity_poly.type
_entity_poly.pdbx_seq_one_letter_code
_entity_poly.pdbx_strand_id
1 'polypeptide(L)'
;NYQDKDFQKYLLHCGVKVKDIPDTKTFYFESEHELLMGFTKFIIDHDVDLIYSYNGDQFDWSYMFKRALFYKQNATRFRGFNYNKFCDMSRVKGFKCAIKANTFSPLLVSKMDIVTQLFEMANITFVPIAYLLSRGQQIKYPQLLDFASLYPSCMISWNLDYSTIVLDPKYDNLPGIEYSDVEWTEEDGVYKKYRYAQNVPSIVPELVANLLASRKQVKKMIKELVKYETDANGKQIRIVTDPFRYSVLTGREQALKVSANSAYGFLGAQRMPLPAIASSVTACGRKMIMQAKFFMEHDFVSVLQKRGITDVAKFQVIYGDTDSVFVAARGWNIEQVNKYLPMAEEYMNSHVFTRKSQAIEFEKTFVPFLILTKKRYAGQMYTPDDNVKSKLSYKGIALTRRNYCSFVKNVYKNILKAILNNRQDGVKLALKSLDSNLQIHSDGQFPMSDYIATVKLGASYANENLFQPKCYAKANNLKLDLYYYLNNQLKNPIMDIFRVIGKQAEQDANKIFERVT
;
A
#
# COMPACT_ATOMS: atom_id res chain seq x y z
N ASN A 1 -25.86 6.53 6.22
CA ASN A 1 -26.12 7.98 5.98
C ASN A 1 -25.47 8.79 7.07
N TYR A 2 -24.98 10.00 6.76
CA TYR A 2 -24.27 10.90 7.68
C TYR A 2 -24.92 12.31 7.67
N GLN A 3 -26.21 12.40 7.31
CA GLN A 3 -26.88 13.67 7.02
C GLN A 3 -27.42 14.40 8.26
N ASP A 4 -27.69 13.68 9.35
CA ASP A 4 -28.21 14.26 10.59
C ASP A 4 -27.18 14.11 11.74
N LYS A 5 -26.45 15.20 11.97
CA LYS A 5 -25.70 15.52 13.21
C LYS A 5 -25.69 17.04 13.36
N ASP A 6 -25.63 17.53 14.59
CA ASP A 6 -25.78 18.95 14.95
C ASP A 6 -24.57 19.84 14.54
N PHE A 7 -24.35 19.98 13.24
CA PHE A 7 -23.31 20.83 12.68
C PHE A 7 -23.72 22.31 12.70
N GLN A 8 -23.33 23.02 13.75
CA GLN A 8 -23.44 24.48 13.79
C GLN A 8 -22.49 25.11 12.75
N LYS A 9 -23.05 25.74 11.72
CA LYS A 9 -22.27 26.41 10.66
C LYS A 9 -21.92 27.83 11.11
N TYR A 10 -20.69 28.26 10.83
CA TYR A 10 -20.17 29.57 11.20
C TYR A 10 -19.45 30.23 10.02
N LEU A 11 -19.66 31.54 9.84
CA LEU A 11 -18.94 32.35 8.85
C LEU A 11 -18.39 33.62 9.51
N LEU A 12 -17.07 33.71 9.60
CA LEU A 12 -16.36 34.93 10.00
C LEU A 12 -15.86 35.64 8.72
N HIS A 13 -16.18 36.92 8.53
CA HIS A 13 -15.82 37.67 7.31
C HIS A 13 -15.57 39.16 7.58
N CYS A 14 -14.86 39.82 6.66
CA CYS A 14 -14.61 41.27 6.68
C CYS A 14 -14.76 41.90 5.28
N GLY A 15 -14.78 43.23 5.21
CA GLY A 15 -14.92 43.97 3.95
C GLY A 15 -16.38 44.16 3.57
N VAL A 16 -16.88 43.44 2.56
CA VAL A 16 -18.30 43.54 2.18
C VAL A 16 -19.17 42.77 3.18
N LYS A 17 -20.20 43.42 3.73
CA LYS A 17 -21.16 42.76 4.60
C LYS A 17 -22.07 41.83 3.80
N VAL A 18 -21.90 40.53 4.01
CA VAL A 18 -22.70 39.46 3.39
C VAL A 18 -24.10 39.44 4.02
N LYS A 19 -25.12 39.05 3.26
CA LYS A 19 -26.48 38.79 3.77
C LYS A 19 -26.51 37.50 4.59
N ASP A 20 -27.49 37.35 5.47
CA ASP A 20 -27.62 36.17 6.31
C ASP A 20 -27.80 34.88 5.48
N ILE A 21 -27.12 33.82 5.90
CA ILE A 21 -27.06 32.53 5.20
C ILE A 21 -27.82 31.49 6.04
N PRO A 22 -28.72 30.69 5.44
CA PRO A 22 -29.44 29.64 6.16
C PRO A 22 -28.54 28.73 7.01
N ASP A 23 -29.04 28.41 8.21
CA ASP A 23 -28.39 27.62 9.27
C ASP A 23 -26.97 28.06 9.67
N THR A 24 -26.56 29.29 9.33
CA THR A 24 -25.17 29.75 9.48
C THR A 24 -25.09 31.03 10.31
N LYS A 25 -24.40 30.94 11.46
CA LYS A 25 -24.12 32.11 12.31
C LYS A 25 -23.02 32.97 11.67
N THR A 26 -23.35 34.21 11.35
CA THR A 26 -22.48 35.19 10.68
C THR A 26 -21.80 36.12 11.70
N PHE A 27 -20.50 36.35 11.52
CA PHE A 27 -19.72 37.33 12.27
C PHE A 27 -18.98 38.25 11.30
N TYR A 28 -19.37 39.53 11.30
CA TYR A 28 -18.74 40.57 10.50
C TYR A 28 -17.70 41.35 11.32
N PHE A 29 -16.55 41.62 10.71
CA PHE A 29 -15.47 42.45 11.24
C PHE A 29 -15.16 43.57 10.24
N GLU A 30 -14.87 44.79 10.71
CA GLU A 30 -14.63 45.92 9.81
C GLU A 30 -13.32 45.77 9.03
N SER A 31 -12.35 45.05 9.60
CA SER A 31 -11.04 44.83 8.99
C SER A 31 -10.49 43.40 9.14
N GLU A 32 -9.53 43.06 8.29
CA GLU A 32 -8.86 41.75 8.29
C GLU A 32 -8.07 41.48 9.59
N HIS A 33 -7.49 42.52 10.21
CA HIS A 33 -6.72 42.33 11.45
C HIS A 33 -7.62 42.07 12.67
N GLU A 34 -8.84 42.62 12.67
CA GLU A 34 -9.88 42.26 13.64
C GLU A 34 -10.44 40.87 13.37
N LEU A 35 -10.66 40.50 12.10
CA LEU A 35 -11.07 39.14 11.71
C LEU A 35 -10.08 38.07 12.21
N LEU A 36 -8.77 38.32 12.13
CA LEU A 36 -7.73 37.43 12.69
C LEU A 36 -7.85 37.31 14.22
N MET A 37 -8.04 38.43 14.95
CA MET A 37 -8.24 38.40 16.40
C MET A 37 -9.59 37.77 16.81
N GLY A 38 -10.62 37.97 16.00
CA GLY A 38 -11.95 37.37 16.15
C GLY A 38 -11.94 35.88 15.93
N PHE A 39 -11.17 35.38 14.96
CA PHE A 39 -10.92 33.95 14.78
C PHE A 39 -10.19 33.34 15.99
N THR A 40 -9.12 33.98 16.49
CA THR A 40 -8.45 33.54 17.72
C THR A 40 -9.43 33.47 18.90
N LYS A 41 -10.27 34.50 19.09
CA LYS A 41 -11.29 34.49 20.14
C LYS A 41 -12.33 33.39 19.91
N PHE A 42 -12.80 33.18 18.68
CA PHE A 42 -13.76 32.14 18.33
C PHE A 42 -13.27 30.74 18.69
N ILE A 43 -12.01 30.40 18.38
CA ILE A 43 -11.40 29.10 18.72
C ILE A 43 -11.32 28.88 20.25
N ILE A 44 -11.03 29.94 21.02
CA ILE A 44 -10.96 29.88 22.49
C ILE A 44 -12.37 29.79 23.10
N ASP A 45 -13.31 30.62 22.66
CA ASP A 45 -14.68 30.70 23.16
C ASP A 45 -15.48 29.40 22.92
N HIS A 46 -15.21 28.69 21.83
CA HIS A 46 -15.85 27.41 21.48
C HIS A 46 -15.04 26.19 21.97
N ASP A 47 -13.96 26.42 22.73
CA ASP A 47 -13.05 25.41 23.31
C ASP A 47 -12.71 24.24 22.36
N VAL A 48 -12.19 24.54 21.17
CA VAL A 48 -12.08 23.55 20.08
C VAL A 48 -10.96 22.52 20.32
N ASP A 49 -11.33 21.23 20.45
CA ASP A 49 -10.37 20.12 20.61
C ASP A 49 -9.46 19.91 19.38
N LEU A 50 -10.06 19.95 18.18
CA LEU A 50 -9.46 19.45 16.94
C LEU A 50 -9.89 20.33 15.76
N ILE A 51 -8.92 20.95 15.07
CA ILE A 51 -9.14 21.79 13.90
C ILE A 51 -8.66 21.05 12.64
N TYR A 52 -9.45 21.10 11.56
CA TYR A 52 -9.15 20.41 10.30
C TYR A 52 -9.29 21.38 9.10
N SER A 53 -8.25 21.48 8.27
CA SER A 53 -8.14 22.48 7.18
C SER A 53 -7.41 21.92 5.94
N TYR A 54 -7.97 22.10 4.73
CA TYR A 54 -7.42 21.48 3.52
C TYR A 54 -6.16 22.20 3.02
N ASN A 55 -5.01 21.53 3.19
CA ASN A 55 -3.66 22.09 2.99
C ASN A 55 -3.25 23.15 4.03
N GLY A 56 -3.94 23.21 5.18
CA GLY A 56 -3.78 24.30 6.14
C GLY A 56 -2.39 24.45 6.75
N ASP A 57 -1.67 23.34 6.98
CA ASP A 57 -0.30 23.38 7.51
C ASP A 57 0.68 24.10 6.56
N GLN A 58 0.48 23.92 5.24
CA GLN A 58 1.31 24.53 4.20
C GLN A 58 0.82 25.92 3.80
N PHE A 59 -0.51 26.12 3.77
CA PHE A 59 -1.16 27.32 3.29
C PHE A 59 -1.90 28.09 4.39
N ASP A 60 -3.08 27.66 4.85
CA ASP A 60 -3.96 28.48 5.71
C ASP A 60 -3.23 29.06 6.95
N TRP A 61 -2.66 28.19 7.80
CA TRP A 61 -1.91 28.62 8.99
C TRP A 61 -0.64 29.38 8.62
N SER A 62 0.10 28.88 7.63
CA SER A 62 1.31 29.51 7.07
C SER A 62 1.06 30.94 6.60
N TYR A 63 -0.10 31.20 6.01
CA TYR A 63 -0.56 32.51 5.57
C TYR A 63 -1.01 33.36 6.76
N MET A 64 -1.90 32.84 7.63
CA MET A 64 -2.44 33.56 8.78
C MET A 64 -1.34 34.03 9.76
N PHE A 65 -0.37 33.19 10.12
CA PHE A 65 0.75 33.60 10.98
C PHE A 65 1.67 34.63 10.32
N LYS A 66 1.94 34.52 9.01
CA LYS A 66 2.70 35.55 8.25
C LYS A 66 1.92 36.87 8.17
N ARG A 67 0.59 36.81 8.04
CA ARG A 67 -0.29 37.98 7.96
C ARG A 67 -0.41 38.69 9.31
N ALA A 68 -0.53 37.93 10.39
CA ALA A 68 -0.41 38.44 11.76
C ALA A 68 0.96 39.09 12.00
N LEU A 69 2.05 38.49 11.51
CA LEU A 69 3.40 39.06 11.64
C LEU A 69 3.56 40.36 10.84
N PHE A 70 2.96 40.45 9.64
CA PHE A 70 2.89 41.68 8.86
C PHE A 70 2.16 42.80 9.64
N TYR A 71 1.03 42.51 10.28
CA TYR A 71 0.34 43.49 11.14
C TYR A 71 1.18 43.91 12.34
N LYS A 72 1.88 42.96 12.99
CA LYS A 72 2.84 43.27 14.07
C LYS A 72 3.95 44.23 13.63
N GLN A 73 4.51 44.02 12.44
CA GLN A 73 5.58 44.84 11.87
C GLN A 73 5.07 46.24 11.45
N ASN A 74 3.79 46.37 11.12
CA ASN A 74 3.16 47.62 10.68
C ASN A 74 2.25 48.25 11.77
N ALA A 75 2.53 47.98 13.05
CA ALA A 75 1.68 48.40 14.19
C ALA A 75 1.52 49.93 14.35
N THR A 76 2.40 50.74 13.75
CA THR A 76 2.25 52.20 13.65
C THR A 76 1.03 52.61 12.81
N ARG A 77 0.73 51.84 11.75
CA ARG A 77 -0.40 52.00 10.83
C ARG A 77 -1.63 51.18 11.27
N PHE A 78 -1.41 50.01 11.85
CA PHE A 78 -2.46 49.10 12.33
C PHE A 78 -2.41 48.97 13.86
N ARG A 79 -2.78 50.05 14.54
CA ARG A 79 -2.79 50.11 16.01
C ARG A 79 -3.82 49.13 16.58
N GLY A 80 -3.47 48.45 17.67
CA GLY A 80 -4.37 47.54 18.40
C GLY A 80 -4.14 46.05 18.12
N PHE A 81 -3.48 45.66 17.03
CA PHE A 81 -3.21 44.24 16.74
C PHE A 81 -2.19 43.62 17.73
N ASN A 82 -2.61 42.62 18.51
CA ASN A 82 -1.75 41.94 19.47
C ASN A 82 -1.32 40.55 18.97
N TYR A 83 -0.15 40.50 18.33
CA TYR A 83 0.45 39.26 17.82
C TYR A 83 0.68 38.17 18.88
N ASN A 84 1.02 38.54 20.13
CA ASN A 84 1.18 37.53 21.19
C ASN A 84 -0.17 36.84 21.44
N LYS A 85 -1.22 37.63 21.65
CA LYS A 85 -2.57 37.12 21.87
C LYS A 85 -3.09 36.30 20.67
N PHE A 86 -2.72 36.66 19.44
CA PHE A 86 -2.99 35.83 18.25
C PHE A 86 -2.28 34.47 18.29
N CYS A 87 -1.04 34.39 18.78
CA CYS A 87 -0.33 33.12 18.99
C CYS A 87 -0.85 32.31 20.19
N ASP A 88 -1.55 32.93 21.14
CA ASP A 88 -2.07 32.29 22.36
C ASP A 88 -3.39 31.52 22.11
N MET A 89 -3.47 30.77 20.99
CA MET A 89 -4.61 29.90 20.60
C MET A 89 -4.64 28.54 21.32
N SER A 90 -3.79 28.31 22.33
CA SER A 90 -3.72 27.03 23.05
C SER A 90 -4.52 27.06 24.35
N ARG A 91 -5.22 25.96 24.66
CA ARG A 91 -5.78 25.67 25.98
C ARG A 91 -4.72 25.68 27.09
N VAL A 92 -3.46 25.35 26.76
CA VAL A 92 -2.36 25.27 27.73
C VAL A 92 -1.81 26.67 28.00
N LYS A 93 -2.10 27.21 29.20
CA LYS A 93 -1.63 28.54 29.63
C LYS A 93 -0.11 28.66 29.48
N GLY A 94 0.34 29.67 28.74
CA GLY A 94 1.75 29.92 28.44
C GLY A 94 2.31 29.20 27.21
N PHE A 95 1.58 28.25 26.61
CA PHE A 95 2.01 27.56 25.38
C PHE A 95 1.64 28.36 24.12
N LYS A 96 2.63 29.02 23.51
CA LYS A 96 2.43 29.78 22.28
C LYS A 96 2.38 28.87 21.06
N CYS A 97 1.32 28.99 20.26
CA CYS A 97 1.20 28.28 18.99
C CYS A 97 2.25 28.81 17.99
N ALA A 98 3.04 27.89 17.44
CA ALA A 98 4.05 28.15 16.43
C ALA A 98 4.03 27.04 15.38
N ILE A 99 4.23 27.41 14.11
CA ILE A 99 4.22 26.45 12.99
C ILE A 99 5.41 25.50 13.13
N LYS A 100 5.13 24.20 13.23
CA LYS A 100 6.08 23.12 12.95
C LYS A 100 5.63 22.42 11.67
N ALA A 101 6.53 22.31 10.69
CA ALA A 101 6.19 21.81 9.36
C ALA A 101 5.91 20.31 9.36
N ASN A 102 4.63 19.95 9.50
CA ASN A 102 4.04 18.67 9.10
C ASN A 102 3.02 18.94 7.98
N THR A 103 2.53 17.90 7.31
CA THR A 103 1.68 18.07 6.11
C THR A 103 0.49 17.12 6.12
N PHE A 104 -0.72 17.65 6.30
CA PHE A 104 -1.95 16.87 6.29
C PHE A 104 -2.99 17.35 5.25
N SER A 105 -3.97 16.47 4.96
CA SER A 105 -5.03 16.72 3.97
C SER A 105 -6.33 16.06 4.46
N PRO A 106 -7.35 16.82 4.93
CA PRO A 106 -8.34 16.26 5.86
C PRO A 106 -9.77 16.06 5.32
N LEU A 107 -10.03 16.19 4.01
CA LEU A 107 -11.40 15.95 3.48
C LEU A 107 -11.84 14.47 3.53
N LEU A 108 -10.96 13.58 3.98
CA LEU A 108 -11.19 12.14 4.15
C LEU A 108 -11.50 11.72 5.60
N VAL A 109 -11.30 12.58 6.60
CA VAL A 109 -11.07 12.13 8.00
C VAL A 109 -12.28 11.48 8.65
N SER A 110 -13.42 12.18 8.73
CA SER A 110 -14.69 11.61 9.20
C SER A 110 -15.26 10.57 8.23
N LYS A 111 -14.95 10.71 6.94
CA LYS A 111 -15.35 9.78 5.88
C LYS A 111 -14.47 8.53 5.76
N MET A 112 -13.47 8.34 6.62
CA MET A 112 -12.65 7.12 6.64
C MET A 112 -12.25 6.65 8.05
N ASP A 113 -12.89 7.14 9.11
CA ASP A 113 -12.62 6.79 10.53
C ASP A 113 -11.13 6.90 10.93
N ILE A 114 -10.43 7.86 10.33
CA ILE A 114 -8.97 7.97 10.42
C ILE A 114 -8.54 8.35 11.84
N VAL A 115 -9.35 9.12 12.57
CA VAL A 115 -9.07 9.54 13.95
C VAL A 115 -8.98 8.33 14.86
N THR A 116 -10.01 7.47 14.89
CA THR A 116 -10.06 6.26 15.70
C THR A 116 -8.88 5.33 15.37
N GLN A 117 -8.61 5.10 14.09
CA GLN A 117 -7.46 4.30 13.64
C GLN A 117 -6.11 4.88 14.05
N LEU A 118 -5.93 6.22 14.01
CA LEU A 118 -4.69 6.86 14.44
C LEU A 118 -4.52 6.83 15.97
N PHE A 119 -5.60 6.98 16.75
CA PHE A 119 -5.56 6.79 18.20
C PHE A 119 -5.28 5.33 18.58
N GLU A 120 -5.93 4.35 17.95
CA GLU A 120 -5.64 2.93 18.17
C GLU A 120 -4.21 2.57 17.76
N MET A 121 -3.70 3.08 16.63
CA MET A 121 -2.30 2.87 16.25
C MET A 121 -1.31 3.57 17.19
N ALA A 122 -1.60 4.80 17.63
CA ALA A 122 -0.79 5.48 18.64
C ALA A 122 -0.77 4.73 19.98
N ASN A 123 -1.91 4.18 20.41
CA ASN A 123 -2.03 3.42 21.65
C ASN A 123 -1.37 2.03 21.56
N ILE A 124 -1.47 1.34 20.41
CA ILE A 124 -0.88 0.00 20.22
C ILE A 124 0.64 0.07 19.93
N THR A 125 1.13 1.15 19.34
CA THR A 125 2.58 1.32 19.02
C THR A 125 3.30 2.33 19.92
N PHE A 126 2.60 2.93 20.89
CA PHE A 126 3.11 3.91 21.86
C PHE A 126 3.83 5.13 21.24
N VAL A 127 3.41 5.58 20.05
CA VAL A 127 3.96 6.76 19.37
C VAL A 127 2.98 7.94 19.31
N PRO A 128 3.44 9.20 19.37
CA PRO A 128 2.59 10.35 19.10
C PRO A 128 1.98 10.29 17.69
N ILE A 129 0.69 10.58 17.56
CA ILE A 129 -0.10 10.47 16.31
C ILE A 129 0.60 11.11 15.09
N ALA A 130 1.31 12.24 15.29
CA ALA A 130 2.04 12.94 14.24
C ALA A 130 3.12 12.08 13.52
N TYR A 131 3.66 11.04 14.16
CA TYR A 131 4.74 10.22 13.59
C TYR A 131 4.23 9.24 12.53
N LEU A 132 2.96 8.81 12.65
CA LEU A 132 2.28 7.88 11.74
C LEU A 132 2.08 8.44 10.31
N LEU A 133 2.31 9.75 10.13
CA LEU A 133 1.99 10.49 8.89
C LEU A 133 3.10 10.46 7.81
N SER A 134 4.27 9.88 8.09
CA SER A 134 5.51 10.33 7.45
C SER A 134 6.11 9.51 6.30
N ARG A 135 5.90 8.18 6.18
CA ARG A 135 6.56 7.33 5.14
C ARG A 135 5.75 6.09 4.69
N GLY A 136 6.04 5.58 3.49
CA GLY A 136 5.58 4.26 2.98
C GLY A 136 5.89 3.99 1.49
N GLN A 137 6.08 2.71 1.10
CA GLN A 137 6.19 2.21 -0.29
C GLN A 137 5.60 0.77 -0.45
N GLN A 138 5.94 0.03 -1.53
CA GLN A 138 4.98 -0.84 -2.26
C GLN A 138 5.42 -2.31 -2.56
N ILE A 139 4.48 -3.07 -3.18
CA ILE A 139 4.60 -4.33 -3.99
C ILE A 139 4.20 -5.66 -3.22
N LYS A 140 3.77 -6.81 -3.83
CA LYS A 140 2.36 -6.92 -4.31
C LYS A 140 1.48 -8.25 -4.39
N TYR A 141 1.65 -9.34 -5.20
CA TYR A 141 0.83 -10.64 -5.28
C TYR A 141 1.62 -11.79 -6.04
N PRO A 142 1.14 -13.02 -6.49
CA PRO A 142 0.06 -13.44 -7.42
C PRO A 142 -0.74 -14.70 -6.93
N GLN A 143 -0.63 -15.93 -7.49
CA GLN A 143 -1.18 -17.17 -6.87
C GLN A 143 -0.44 -17.40 -5.56
N LEU A 144 -1.15 -17.32 -4.44
CA LEU A 144 -0.51 -17.06 -3.15
C LEU A 144 -0.91 -18.09 -2.12
N LEU A 145 0.08 -18.90 -1.78
CA LEU A 145 0.34 -19.22 -0.38
C LEU A 145 1.11 -18.01 0.18
N ASP A 146 0.39 -17.06 0.79
CA ASP A 146 0.99 -15.93 1.53
C ASP A 146 1.35 -16.45 2.92
N PHE A 147 2.54 -16.18 3.43
CA PHE A 147 2.75 -16.36 4.86
C PHE A 147 1.97 -15.28 5.60
N ALA A 148 1.30 -15.65 6.69
CA ALA A 148 0.42 -14.77 7.45
C ALA A 148 1.21 -13.74 8.28
N SER A 149 1.87 -12.81 7.57
CA SER A 149 2.94 -11.91 8.01
C SER A 149 4.27 -12.62 8.36
N LEU A 150 4.98 -13.12 7.35
CA LEU A 150 6.24 -13.89 7.49
C LEU A 150 7.24 -13.32 8.51
N TYR A 151 7.72 -12.08 8.32
CA TYR A 151 8.77 -11.53 9.19
C TYR A 151 8.29 -11.31 10.63
N PRO A 152 7.09 -10.76 10.89
CA PRO A 152 6.42 -10.84 12.18
C PRO A 152 6.36 -12.24 12.81
N SER A 153 5.94 -13.25 12.04
CA SER A 153 5.95 -14.64 12.50
C SER A 153 7.37 -15.09 12.90
N CYS A 154 8.39 -14.81 12.10
CA CYS A 154 9.78 -15.16 12.43
C CYS A 154 10.26 -14.53 13.75
N MET A 155 9.89 -13.27 14.03
CA MET A 155 10.26 -12.63 15.31
C MET A 155 9.66 -13.37 16.50
N ILE A 156 8.38 -13.75 16.42
CA ILE A 156 7.68 -14.46 17.48
C ILE A 156 8.17 -15.92 17.60
N SER A 157 8.36 -16.61 16.48
CA SER A 157 8.73 -18.03 16.42
C SER A 157 10.14 -18.35 16.93
N TRP A 158 11.07 -17.38 16.90
CA TRP A 158 12.45 -17.53 17.35
C TRP A 158 12.84 -16.54 18.47
N ASN A 159 11.87 -15.81 19.03
CA ASN A 159 12.08 -14.78 20.06
C ASN A 159 13.12 -13.72 19.67
N LEU A 160 13.08 -13.21 18.43
CA LEU A 160 14.13 -12.34 17.86
C LEU A 160 13.98 -10.89 18.34
N ASP A 161 14.78 -10.50 19.32
CA ASP A 161 14.76 -9.16 19.93
C ASP A 161 16.15 -8.73 20.44
N TYR A 162 16.30 -7.45 20.78
CA TYR A 162 17.50 -6.92 21.43
C TYR A 162 17.72 -7.48 22.84
N SER A 163 16.66 -7.85 23.57
CA SER A 163 16.77 -8.43 24.91
C SER A 163 17.15 -9.90 24.95
N THR A 164 17.09 -10.59 23.80
CA THR A 164 17.19 -12.07 23.72
C THR A 164 18.43 -12.57 23.00
N ILE A 165 19.07 -11.75 22.17
CA ILE A 165 20.27 -12.13 21.42
C ILE A 165 21.50 -12.27 22.33
N VAL A 166 22.13 -13.44 22.29
CA VAL A 166 23.33 -13.74 23.06
C VAL A 166 24.56 -13.30 22.26
N LEU A 167 25.21 -12.22 22.71
CA LEU A 167 26.43 -11.67 22.11
C LEU A 167 27.69 -11.88 22.95
N ASP A 168 27.53 -12.12 24.26
CA ASP A 168 28.61 -12.36 25.22
C ASP A 168 28.47 -13.80 25.75
N PRO A 169 29.51 -14.67 25.64
CA PRO A 169 29.46 -16.05 26.10
C PRO A 169 29.05 -16.23 27.57
N LYS A 170 29.24 -15.23 28.44
CA LYS A 170 28.84 -15.32 29.86
C LYS A 170 27.32 -15.35 30.08
N TYR A 171 26.52 -15.08 29.04
CA TYR A 171 25.06 -15.17 29.06
C TYR A 171 24.52 -16.36 28.25
N ASP A 172 25.39 -17.26 27.78
CA ASP A 172 25.00 -18.49 27.10
C ASP A 172 24.80 -19.65 28.09
N ASN A 173 23.90 -20.59 27.74
CA ASN A 173 23.58 -21.81 28.50
C ASN A 173 23.23 -21.59 30.00
N LEU A 174 22.60 -20.46 30.34
CA LEU A 174 22.19 -20.15 31.71
C LEU A 174 21.11 -21.14 32.22
N PRO A 175 21.15 -21.55 33.50
CA PRO A 175 20.19 -22.49 34.06
C PRO A 175 18.74 -22.02 33.93
N GLY A 176 17.87 -22.89 33.40
CA GLY A 176 16.43 -22.61 33.23
C GLY A 176 16.07 -21.78 31.98
N ILE A 177 17.05 -21.35 31.16
CA ILE A 177 16.80 -20.65 29.90
C ILE A 177 16.96 -21.64 28.72
N GLU A 178 15.94 -21.72 27.87
CA GLU A 178 16.03 -22.40 26.58
C GLU A 178 16.71 -21.49 25.55
N TYR A 179 17.45 -22.06 24.60
CA TYR A 179 18.13 -21.28 23.56
C TYR A 179 17.80 -21.82 22.17
N SER A 180 17.67 -20.92 21.20
CA SER A 180 17.54 -21.27 19.79
C SER A 180 18.64 -20.61 18.96
N ASP A 181 19.30 -21.42 18.15
CA ASP A 181 20.25 -20.95 17.15
C ASP A 181 19.52 -20.57 15.84
N VAL A 182 19.99 -19.51 15.20
CA VAL A 182 19.65 -19.11 13.83
C VAL A 182 20.95 -18.99 13.04
N GLU A 183 21.04 -19.71 11.93
CA GLU A 183 22.25 -19.85 11.13
C GLU A 183 21.97 -19.74 9.63
N TRP A 184 22.93 -19.20 8.89
CA TRP A 184 22.92 -19.13 7.43
C TRP A 184 24.34 -18.95 6.88
N THR A 185 24.52 -19.22 5.59
CA THR A 185 25.70 -18.80 4.83
C THR A 185 25.32 -17.62 3.94
N GLU A 186 26.17 -16.60 3.85
CA GLU A 186 25.97 -15.46 2.94
C GLU A 186 26.52 -15.73 1.53
N GLU A 187 26.24 -14.83 0.59
CA GLU A 187 26.53 -15.03 -0.84
C GLU A 187 28.05 -15.03 -1.15
N ASP A 188 28.87 -14.57 -0.20
CA ASP A 188 30.34 -14.62 -0.17
C ASP A 188 30.90 -15.92 0.44
N GLY A 189 30.04 -16.82 0.93
CA GLY A 189 30.42 -18.06 1.60
C GLY A 189 30.61 -17.94 3.11
N VAL A 190 30.41 -16.76 3.72
CA VAL A 190 30.59 -16.56 5.17
C VAL A 190 29.42 -17.19 5.94
N TYR A 191 29.70 -18.23 6.72
CA TYR A 191 28.76 -18.79 7.69
C TYR A 191 28.57 -17.83 8.87
N LYS A 192 27.31 -17.57 9.24
CA LYS A 192 26.93 -16.77 10.41
C LYS A 192 25.94 -17.55 11.26
N LYS A 193 26.13 -17.46 12.58
CA LYS A 193 25.30 -18.08 13.61
C LYS A 193 25.04 -17.06 14.72
N TYR A 194 23.78 -16.92 15.11
CA TYR A 194 23.37 -16.12 16.27
C TYR A 194 22.43 -16.93 17.16
N ARG A 195 22.61 -16.81 18.47
CA ARG A 195 21.84 -17.51 19.48
C ARG A 195 20.85 -16.56 20.16
N TYR A 196 19.64 -17.04 20.42
CA TYR A 196 18.56 -16.28 21.03
C TYR A 196 17.97 -17.04 22.22
N ALA A 197 17.89 -16.40 23.38
CA ALA A 197 17.17 -16.90 24.54
C ALA A 197 15.66 -17.02 24.23
N GLN A 198 15.08 -18.17 24.56
CA GLN A 198 13.67 -18.51 24.40
C GLN A 198 12.99 -18.51 25.78
N ASN A 199 11.66 -18.45 25.82
CA ASN A 199 10.83 -18.43 27.03
C ASN A 199 11.14 -17.27 28.02
N VAL A 200 11.89 -16.25 27.58
CA VAL A 200 12.15 -15.00 28.30
C VAL A 200 11.39 -13.83 27.66
N PRO A 201 10.98 -12.79 28.43
CA PRO A 201 10.28 -11.62 27.90
C PRO A 201 11.04 -10.86 26.81
N SER A 202 10.32 -10.34 25.82
CA SER A 202 10.90 -9.69 24.64
C SER A 202 9.96 -8.62 24.05
N ILE A 203 10.53 -7.46 23.72
CA ILE A 203 9.77 -6.25 23.40
C ILE A 203 9.22 -6.30 21.98
N VAL A 204 10.09 -6.58 20.99
CA VAL A 204 9.68 -6.61 19.57
C VAL A 204 8.68 -7.74 19.29
N PRO A 205 8.90 -9.01 19.72
CA PRO A 205 7.92 -10.08 19.54
C PRO A 205 6.56 -9.81 20.17
N GLU A 206 6.50 -9.24 21.39
CA GLU A 206 5.23 -8.95 22.07
C GLU A 206 4.45 -7.83 21.36
N LEU A 207 5.10 -6.70 21.05
CA LEU A 207 4.48 -5.59 20.31
C LEU A 207 3.95 -6.06 18.93
N VAL A 208 4.70 -6.93 18.26
CA VAL A 208 4.31 -7.51 16.97
C VAL A 208 3.16 -8.51 17.12
N ALA A 209 3.16 -9.34 18.17
CA ALA A 209 2.05 -10.25 18.46
C ALA A 209 0.74 -9.48 18.73
N ASN A 210 0.80 -8.38 19.48
CA ASN A 210 -0.33 -7.50 19.75
C ASN A 210 -0.89 -6.87 18.46
N LEU A 211 -0.02 -6.37 17.57
CA LEU A 211 -0.41 -5.88 16.24
C LEU A 211 -1.11 -6.96 15.40
N LEU A 212 -0.62 -8.21 15.41
CA LEU A 212 -1.25 -9.33 14.70
C LEU A 212 -2.59 -9.74 15.34
N ALA A 213 -2.73 -9.67 16.66
CA ALA A 213 -3.98 -9.93 17.37
C ALA A 213 -5.07 -8.90 16.99
N SER A 214 -4.74 -7.61 17.00
CA SER A 214 -5.64 -6.55 16.51
C SER A 214 -5.97 -6.74 15.03
N ARG A 215 -5.00 -7.13 14.19
CA ARG A 215 -5.24 -7.44 12.77
C ARG A 215 -6.24 -8.59 12.58
N LYS A 216 -6.16 -9.63 13.42
CA LYS A 216 -7.10 -10.77 13.42
C LYS A 216 -8.53 -10.33 13.81
N GLN A 217 -8.67 -9.44 14.80
CA GLN A 217 -9.95 -8.85 15.18
C GLN A 217 -10.56 -8.02 14.04
N VAL A 218 -9.77 -7.17 13.38
CA VAL A 218 -10.23 -6.37 12.22
C VAL A 218 -10.60 -7.27 11.04
N LYS A 219 -9.83 -8.32 10.73
CA LYS A 219 -10.23 -9.35 9.74
C LYS A 219 -11.60 -9.96 10.06
N LYS A 220 -11.94 -10.20 11.34
CA LYS A 220 -13.28 -10.69 11.75
C LYS A 220 -14.38 -9.67 11.45
N MET A 221 -14.18 -8.40 11.84
CA MET A 221 -15.14 -7.32 11.57
C MET A 221 -15.37 -7.08 10.08
N ILE A 222 -14.34 -7.29 9.24
CA ILE A 222 -14.49 -7.25 7.77
C ILE A 222 -15.39 -8.39 7.28
N LYS A 223 -15.20 -9.62 7.78
CA LYS A 223 -16.04 -10.78 7.41
C LYS A 223 -17.50 -10.56 7.82
N GLU A 224 -17.76 -9.96 8.98
CA GLU A 224 -19.12 -9.66 9.48
C GLU A 224 -19.90 -8.66 8.59
N LEU A 225 -19.21 -7.85 7.78
CA LEU A 225 -19.82 -6.93 6.79
C LEU A 225 -20.04 -7.55 5.41
N VAL A 226 -19.55 -8.77 5.17
CA VAL A 226 -19.67 -9.46 3.88
C VAL A 226 -20.73 -10.55 3.98
N LYS A 227 -21.72 -10.49 3.09
CA LYS A 227 -22.74 -11.52 2.91
C LYS A 227 -22.68 -12.10 1.50
N TYR A 228 -23.29 -13.26 1.33
CA TYR A 228 -23.41 -13.95 0.05
C TYR A 228 -24.88 -14.29 -0.16
N GLU A 229 -25.43 -13.85 -1.29
CA GLU A 229 -26.79 -14.14 -1.73
C GLU A 229 -26.73 -14.81 -3.11
N THR A 230 -27.73 -15.59 -3.47
CA THR A 230 -27.77 -16.30 -4.76
C THR A 230 -28.67 -15.55 -5.73
N ASP A 231 -28.17 -15.27 -6.94
CA ASP A 231 -28.96 -14.64 -8.00
C ASP A 231 -29.93 -15.61 -8.68
N ALA A 232 -30.82 -15.06 -9.53
CA ALA A 232 -31.82 -15.83 -10.26
C ALA A 232 -31.26 -16.89 -11.23
N ASN A 233 -29.94 -16.89 -11.48
CA ASN A 233 -29.24 -17.88 -12.31
C ASN A 233 -28.45 -18.90 -11.44
N GLY A 234 -28.67 -18.93 -10.13
CA GLY A 234 -27.99 -19.83 -9.20
C GLY A 234 -26.57 -19.39 -8.81
N LYS A 235 -26.15 -18.17 -9.19
CA LYS A 235 -24.79 -17.67 -8.95
C LYS A 235 -24.71 -16.86 -7.65
N GLN A 236 -23.72 -17.17 -6.81
CA GLN A 236 -23.43 -16.35 -5.63
C GLN A 236 -22.97 -14.94 -6.03
N ILE A 237 -23.60 -13.94 -5.42
CA ILE A 237 -23.22 -12.53 -5.42
C ILE A 237 -22.72 -12.18 -4.02
N ARG A 238 -21.48 -11.69 -3.96
CA ARG A 238 -20.92 -11.09 -2.75
C ARG A 238 -21.49 -9.70 -2.53
N ILE A 239 -22.15 -9.50 -1.40
CA ILE A 239 -22.76 -8.24 -0.96
C ILE A 239 -21.99 -7.69 0.24
N VAL A 240 -21.88 -6.36 0.31
CA VAL A 240 -21.23 -5.65 1.41
C VAL A 240 -22.27 -4.75 2.07
N THR A 241 -22.61 -5.03 3.32
CA THR A 241 -23.74 -4.37 4.02
C THR A 241 -23.49 -2.88 4.26
N ASP A 242 -22.26 -2.51 4.57
CA ASP A 242 -21.79 -1.13 4.62
C ASP A 242 -20.49 -1.01 3.79
N PRO A 243 -20.58 -0.61 2.50
CA PRO A 243 -19.41 -0.43 1.63
C PRO A 243 -18.40 0.61 2.14
N PHE A 244 -18.88 1.59 2.91
CA PHE A 244 -18.06 2.64 3.51
C PHE A 244 -17.25 2.07 4.67
N ARG A 245 -17.89 1.47 5.67
CA ARG A 245 -17.22 0.84 6.83
C ARG A 245 -16.33 -0.34 6.41
N TYR A 246 -16.70 -1.08 5.36
CA TYR A 246 -15.84 -2.09 4.76
C TYR A 246 -14.54 -1.48 4.21
N SER A 247 -14.62 -0.36 3.48
CA SER A 247 -13.44 0.33 2.93
C SER A 247 -12.51 0.86 4.04
N VAL A 248 -13.10 1.35 5.12
CA VAL A 248 -12.43 1.80 6.35
C VAL A 248 -11.68 0.66 7.03
N LEU A 249 -12.37 -0.44 7.36
CA LEU A 249 -11.75 -1.57 8.04
C LEU A 249 -10.68 -2.25 7.16
N THR A 250 -10.87 -2.26 5.84
CA THR A 250 -9.82 -2.69 4.89
C THR A 250 -8.58 -1.79 4.97
N GLY A 251 -8.76 -0.47 5.12
CA GLY A 251 -7.67 0.48 5.38
C GLY A 251 -6.94 0.19 6.70
N ARG A 252 -7.71 -0.07 7.78
CA ARG A 252 -7.19 -0.42 9.11
C ARG A 252 -6.39 -1.73 9.10
N GLU A 253 -6.89 -2.77 8.43
CA GLU A 253 -6.19 -4.07 8.27
C GLU A 253 -4.86 -3.89 7.53
N GLN A 254 -4.87 -3.10 6.46
CA GLN A 254 -3.68 -2.81 5.67
C GLN A 254 -2.66 -1.98 6.45
N ALA A 255 -3.11 -1.03 7.27
CA ALA A 255 -2.26 -0.25 8.18
C ALA A 255 -1.61 -1.18 9.23
N LEU A 256 -2.37 -2.08 9.84
CA LEU A 256 -1.85 -3.09 10.77
C LEU A 256 -0.82 -4.04 10.12
N LYS A 257 -1.04 -4.54 8.88
CA LYS A 257 -0.01 -5.33 8.15
C LYS A 257 1.27 -4.50 7.93
N VAL A 258 1.15 -3.20 7.63
CA VAL A 258 2.31 -2.30 7.44
C VAL A 258 3.03 -2.02 8.75
N SER A 259 2.34 -1.74 9.85
CA SER A 259 2.96 -1.52 11.18
C SER A 259 3.71 -2.76 11.66
N ALA A 260 3.10 -3.95 11.59
CA ALA A 260 3.77 -5.20 11.98
C ALA A 260 5.02 -5.47 11.12
N ASN A 261 4.91 -5.32 9.79
CA ASN A 261 6.06 -5.47 8.89
C ASN A 261 7.12 -4.37 9.07
N SER A 262 6.79 -3.21 9.66
CA SER A 262 7.73 -2.13 9.92
C SER A 262 8.65 -2.38 11.12
N ALA A 263 8.28 -3.30 12.04
CA ALA A 263 9.17 -3.74 13.12
C ALA A 263 10.47 -4.36 12.58
N TYR A 264 10.41 -5.11 11.47
CA TYR A 264 11.60 -5.57 10.76
C TYR A 264 12.46 -4.39 10.25
N GLY A 265 11.82 -3.37 9.69
CA GLY A 265 12.51 -2.16 9.22
C GLY A 265 13.17 -1.36 10.33
N PHE A 266 12.69 -1.46 11.57
CA PHE A 266 13.29 -0.86 12.75
C PHE A 266 14.57 -1.59 13.19
N LEU A 267 14.58 -2.93 13.21
CA LEU A 267 15.76 -3.75 13.54
C LEU A 267 16.98 -3.44 12.65
N GLY A 268 16.74 -3.08 11.39
CA GLY A 268 17.76 -2.67 10.42
C GLY A 268 18.01 -1.15 10.34
N ALA A 269 17.39 -0.33 11.19
CA ALA A 269 17.48 1.13 11.09
C ALA A 269 18.70 1.71 11.83
N GLN A 270 19.35 2.70 11.22
CA GLN A 270 20.57 3.38 11.72
C GLN A 270 20.48 4.01 13.12
N ARG A 271 19.32 4.06 13.78
CA ARG A 271 19.16 4.61 15.14
C ARG A 271 19.41 3.60 16.26
N MET A 272 19.11 2.32 16.05
CA MET A 272 19.54 1.21 16.92
C MET A 272 19.86 -0.01 16.04
N PRO A 273 20.88 0.07 15.18
CA PRO A 273 21.15 -0.97 14.21
C PRO A 273 21.78 -2.17 14.90
N LEU A 274 21.09 -3.30 14.94
CA LEU A 274 21.71 -4.59 15.23
C LEU A 274 21.43 -5.54 14.04
N PRO A 275 22.22 -5.43 12.95
CA PRO A 275 21.96 -6.15 11.70
C PRO A 275 21.87 -7.67 11.86
N ALA A 276 22.49 -8.24 12.90
CA ALA A 276 22.35 -9.64 13.29
C ALA A 276 20.89 -10.09 13.41
N ILE A 277 20.02 -9.30 14.07
CA ILE A 277 18.60 -9.64 14.25
C ILE A 277 17.86 -9.51 12.91
N ALA A 278 18.08 -8.43 12.17
CA ALA A 278 17.46 -8.23 10.86
C ALA A 278 17.84 -9.35 9.87
N SER A 279 19.12 -9.70 9.77
CA SER A 279 19.58 -10.81 8.93
C SER A 279 19.01 -12.15 9.43
N SER A 280 18.91 -12.38 10.75
CA SER A 280 18.28 -13.58 11.32
C SER A 280 16.80 -13.68 10.93
N VAL A 281 16.03 -12.59 10.98
CA VAL A 281 14.64 -12.57 10.47
C VAL A 281 14.57 -12.98 9.00
N THR A 282 15.48 -12.48 8.15
CA THR A 282 15.50 -12.89 6.73
C THR A 282 15.99 -14.32 6.51
N ALA A 283 16.86 -14.85 7.37
CA ALA A 283 17.30 -16.25 7.33
C ALA A 283 16.15 -17.20 7.70
N CYS A 284 15.45 -16.92 8.80
CA CYS A 284 14.23 -17.62 9.20
C CYS A 284 13.15 -17.58 8.09
N GLY A 285 12.92 -16.40 7.49
CA GLY A 285 11.95 -16.24 6.40
C GLY A 285 12.33 -17.06 5.15
N ARG A 286 13.61 -17.05 4.75
CA ARG A 286 14.12 -17.90 3.65
C ARG A 286 13.97 -19.39 3.96
N LYS A 287 14.25 -19.82 5.21
CA LYS A 287 14.08 -21.22 5.65
C LYS A 287 12.62 -21.67 5.54
N MET A 288 11.67 -20.88 6.01
CA MET A 288 10.23 -21.17 5.90
C MET A 288 9.75 -21.23 4.44
N ILE A 289 10.20 -20.32 3.57
CA ILE A 289 9.91 -20.35 2.13
C ILE A 289 10.46 -21.63 1.47
N MET A 290 11.67 -22.07 1.83
CA MET A 290 12.25 -23.29 1.30
C MET A 290 11.54 -24.56 1.81
N GLN A 291 11.08 -24.58 3.06
CA GLN A 291 10.24 -25.67 3.60
C GLN A 291 8.90 -25.75 2.85
N ALA A 292 8.22 -24.63 2.64
CA ALA A 292 6.97 -24.58 1.86
C ALA A 292 7.19 -25.04 0.42
N LYS A 293 8.31 -24.64 -0.22
CA LYS A 293 8.67 -25.13 -1.55
C LYS A 293 8.85 -26.64 -1.56
N PHE A 294 9.69 -27.19 -0.67
CA PHE A 294 10.00 -28.61 -0.63
C PHE A 294 8.72 -29.45 -0.44
N PHE A 295 7.88 -29.08 0.54
CA PHE A 295 6.61 -29.74 0.79
C PHE A 295 5.70 -29.75 -0.43
N MET A 296 5.55 -28.60 -1.11
CA MET A 296 4.69 -28.49 -2.29
C MET A 296 5.23 -29.24 -3.52
N GLU A 297 6.55 -29.34 -3.70
CA GLU A 297 7.15 -30.02 -4.86
C GLU A 297 7.35 -31.54 -4.68
N HIS A 298 7.38 -32.05 -3.44
CA HIS A 298 7.71 -33.45 -3.14
C HIS A 298 6.64 -34.16 -2.28
N ASP A 299 6.28 -33.59 -1.12
CA ASP A 299 5.51 -34.30 -0.11
C ASP A 299 3.99 -34.26 -0.35
N PHE A 300 3.47 -33.14 -0.86
CA PHE A 300 2.02 -32.88 -0.93
C PHE A 300 1.26 -33.90 -1.79
N VAL A 301 1.89 -34.42 -2.85
CA VAL A 301 1.32 -35.52 -3.67
C VAL A 301 1.04 -36.76 -2.83
N SER A 302 1.96 -37.12 -1.92
CA SER A 302 1.80 -38.26 -1.02
C SER A 302 0.74 -37.99 0.06
N VAL A 303 0.55 -36.74 0.49
CA VAL A 303 -0.54 -36.35 1.40
C VAL A 303 -1.91 -36.50 0.72
N LEU A 304 -2.04 -36.09 -0.54
CA LEU A 304 -3.26 -36.26 -1.34
C LEU A 304 -3.59 -37.75 -1.57
N GLN A 305 -2.60 -38.56 -1.94
CA GLN A 305 -2.77 -40.00 -2.13
C GLN A 305 -3.19 -40.72 -0.84
N LYS A 306 -2.61 -40.36 0.32
CA LYS A 306 -3.03 -40.87 1.64
C LYS A 306 -4.45 -40.45 2.03
N ARG A 307 -4.98 -39.35 1.46
CA ARG A 307 -6.39 -38.93 1.57
C ARG A 307 -7.28 -39.50 0.45
N GLY A 308 -6.81 -40.50 -0.31
CA GLY A 308 -7.58 -41.20 -1.34
C GLY A 308 -7.73 -40.47 -2.67
N ILE A 309 -7.00 -39.37 -2.88
CA ILE A 309 -7.09 -38.56 -4.11
C ILE A 309 -6.12 -39.11 -5.15
N THR A 310 -6.65 -39.68 -6.23
CA THR A 310 -5.88 -40.32 -7.32
C THR A 310 -5.56 -39.38 -8.47
N ASP A 311 -6.45 -38.43 -8.79
CA ASP A 311 -6.20 -37.35 -9.76
C ASP A 311 -5.31 -36.26 -9.15
N VAL A 312 -4.00 -36.50 -9.14
CA VAL A 312 -3.00 -35.62 -8.54
C VAL A 312 -2.32 -34.72 -9.57
N ALA A 313 -2.38 -33.41 -9.34
CA ALA A 313 -1.64 -32.45 -10.15
C ALA A 313 -0.12 -32.57 -9.93
N LYS A 314 0.66 -32.21 -10.97
CA LYS A 314 2.09 -31.95 -10.81
C LYS A 314 2.29 -30.52 -10.31
N PHE A 315 2.73 -30.40 -9.07
CA PHE A 315 3.08 -29.12 -8.43
C PHE A 315 4.50 -28.69 -8.82
N GLN A 316 4.71 -27.37 -8.94
CA GLN A 316 6.02 -26.74 -9.09
C GLN A 316 5.97 -25.31 -8.56
N VAL A 317 6.94 -24.89 -7.75
CA VAL A 317 7.11 -23.48 -7.37
C VAL A 317 7.74 -22.73 -8.54
N ILE A 318 6.94 -21.87 -9.18
CA ILE A 318 7.35 -21.16 -10.40
C ILE A 318 8.04 -19.81 -10.12
N TYR A 319 7.73 -19.18 -8.98
CA TYR A 319 8.29 -17.89 -8.54
C TYR A 319 7.91 -17.65 -7.06
N GLY A 320 8.43 -16.59 -6.45
CA GLY A 320 8.16 -16.19 -5.06
C GLY A 320 8.59 -14.74 -4.82
N ASP A 321 7.92 -14.02 -3.93
CA ASP A 321 8.18 -12.61 -3.66
C ASP A 321 8.06 -12.30 -2.17
N THR A 322 9.22 -12.10 -1.52
CA THR A 322 9.38 -11.58 -0.15
C THR A 322 8.76 -12.43 0.96
N ASP A 323 7.43 -12.52 1.04
CA ASP A 323 6.62 -13.21 2.06
C ASP A 323 5.69 -14.30 1.48
N SER A 324 5.81 -14.64 0.19
CA SER A 324 4.86 -15.55 -0.50
C SER A 324 5.48 -16.49 -1.55
N VAL A 325 4.86 -17.67 -1.71
CA VAL A 325 5.33 -18.80 -2.56
C VAL A 325 4.28 -19.15 -3.63
N PHE A 326 4.69 -19.23 -4.90
CA PHE A 326 3.75 -19.30 -6.03
C PHE A 326 3.82 -20.68 -6.70
N VAL A 327 2.80 -21.50 -6.49
CA VAL A 327 2.75 -22.88 -6.97
C VAL A 327 1.90 -22.96 -8.26
N ALA A 328 2.41 -23.68 -9.26
CA ALA A 328 1.64 -24.12 -10.41
C ALA A 328 1.18 -25.57 -10.21
N ALA A 329 -0.12 -25.80 -10.01
CA ALA A 329 -0.73 -27.12 -9.97
C ALA A 329 -1.12 -27.56 -11.40
N ARG A 330 -0.23 -28.24 -12.13
CA ARG A 330 -0.50 -28.68 -13.51
C ARG A 330 -1.34 -29.94 -13.52
N GLY A 331 -2.50 -29.88 -14.17
CA GLY A 331 -3.48 -30.97 -14.26
C GLY A 331 -4.85 -30.58 -13.69
N TRP A 332 -4.87 -29.71 -12.68
CA TRP A 332 -6.11 -29.28 -12.01
C TRP A 332 -6.77 -28.04 -12.62
N ASN A 333 -8.10 -28.01 -12.52
CA ASN A 333 -8.93 -26.84 -12.75
C ASN A 333 -9.03 -25.94 -11.48
N ILE A 334 -9.71 -24.80 -11.57
CA ILE A 334 -9.84 -23.83 -10.47
C ILE A 334 -10.59 -24.42 -9.26
N GLU A 335 -11.60 -25.25 -9.49
CA GLU A 335 -12.42 -25.86 -8.44
C GLU A 335 -11.62 -26.91 -7.67
N GLN A 336 -10.85 -27.75 -8.35
CA GLN A 336 -9.92 -28.71 -7.75
C GLN A 336 -8.83 -28.00 -6.95
N VAL A 337 -8.23 -26.93 -7.50
CA VAL A 337 -7.25 -26.09 -6.79
C VAL A 337 -7.85 -25.52 -5.51
N ASN A 338 -9.02 -24.88 -5.59
CA ASN A 338 -9.67 -24.26 -4.43
C ASN A 338 -10.19 -25.29 -3.42
N LYS A 339 -10.51 -26.52 -3.84
CA LYS A 339 -10.92 -27.64 -2.96
C LYS A 339 -9.75 -28.30 -2.22
N TYR A 340 -8.58 -28.44 -2.87
CA TYR A 340 -7.49 -29.27 -2.36
C TYR A 340 -6.28 -28.46 -1.82
N LEU A 341 -5.98 -27.24 -2.29
CA LEU A 341 -4.91 -26.43 -1.68
C LEU A 341 -5.13 -26.08 -0.20
N PRO A 342 -6.37 -25.90 0.33
CA PRO A 342 -6.58 -25.77 1.76
C PRO A 342 -6.08 -26.97 2.59
N MET A 343 -5.97 -28.16 1.99
CA MET A 343 -5.36 -29.33 2.65
C MET A 343 -3.83 -29.21 2.73
N ALA A 344 -3.20 -28.50 1.78
CA ALA A 344 -1.77 -28.17 1.84
C ALA A 344 -1.51 -27.16 2.96
N GLU A 345 -2.35 -26.12 3.07
CA GLU A 345 -2.33 -25.14 4.16
C GLU A 345 -2.49 -25.82 5.52
N GLU A 346 -3.54 -26.63 5.69
CA GLU A 346 -3.80 -27.41 6.90
C GLU A 346 -2.59 -28.26 7.31
N TYR A 347 -2.02 -29.02 6.37
CA TYR A 347 -0.90 -29.93 6.65
C TYR A 347 0.39 -29.16 6.95
N MET A 348 0.71 -28.10 6.20
CA MET A 348 1.89 -27.28 6.47
C MET A 348 1.82 -26.62 7.85
N ASN A 349 0.67 -26.03 8.20
CA ASN A 349 0.45 -25.34 9.47
C ASN A 349 0.38 -26.26 10.69
N SER A 350 0.28 -27.59 10.50
CA SER A 350 0.20 -28.58 11.58
C SER A 350 1.40 -29.52 11.68
N HIS A 351 2.10 -29.81 10.57
CA HIS A 351 3.18 -30.81 10.52
C HIS A 351 4.53 -30.25 10.01
N VAL A 352 4.54 -29.19 9.20
CA VAL A 352 5.78 -28.64 8.60
C VAL A 352 6.31 -27.43 9.39
N PHE A 353 5.40 -26.58 9.87
CA PHE A 353 5.70 -25.39 10.64
C PHE A 353 5.56 -25.66 12.14
N THR A 354 6.65 -26.12 12.76
CA THR A 354 6.68 -26.64 14.14
C THR A 354 6.81 -25.55 15.22
N ARG A 355 6.90 -24.25 14.87
CA ARG A 355 7.05 -23.16 15.84
C ARG A 355 5.81 -22.29 15.96
N LYS A 356 5.55 -21.80 17.18
CA LYS A 356 4.45 -20.90 17.53
C LYS A 356 4.40 -19.70 16.56
N SER A 357 3.19 -19.34 16.12
CA SER A 357 2.90 -18.20 15.23
C SER A 357 3.45 -18.30 13.79
N GLN A 358 4.03 -19.42 13.37
CA GLN A 358 4.21 -19.72 11.95
C GLN A 358 2.84 -20.08 11.34
N ALA A 359 2.48 -19.44 10.23
CA ALA A 359 1.29 -19.82 9.45
C ALA A 359 1.42 -19.37 7.99
N ILE A 360 0.91 -20.21 7.08
CA ILE A 360 0.66 -19.89 5.67
C ILE A 360 -0.85 -19.82 5.43
N GLU A 361 -1.31 -18.98 4.50
CA GLU A 361 -2.72 -18.72 4.17
C GLU A 361 -2.88 -18.76 2.64
N PHE A 362 -3.78 -19.60 2.12
CA PHE A 362 -4.11 -19.68 0.70
C PHE A 362 -5.06 -18.53 0.31
N GLU A 363 -4.49 -17.46 -0.26
CA GLU A 363 -5.25 -16.23 -0.48
C GLU A 363 -6.02 -16.23 -1.82
N LYS A 364 -5.48 -16.84 -2.89
CA LYS A 364 -6.00 -16.70 -4.27
C LYS A 364 -5.32 -17.57 -5.34
N THR A 365 -6.09 -17.80 -6.41
CA THR A 365 -5.73 -18.46 -7.67
C THR A 365 -5.63 -17.43 -8.82
N PHE A 366 -4.92 -17.72 -9.90
CA PHE A 366 -4.75 -16.83 -11.07
C PHE A 366 -4.74 -17.63 -12.37
N VAL A 367 -5.76 -17.46 -13.21
CA VAL A 367 -5.93 -18.21 -14.47
C VAL A 367 -6.51 -17.30 -15.55
N PRO A 368 -5.74 -16.85 -16.56
CA PRO A 368 -4.30 -17.04 -16.74
C PRO A 368 -3.44 -16.09 -15.89
N PHE A 369 -2.13 -16.37 -15.86
CA PHE A 369 -1.12 -15.59 -15.16
C PHE A 369 0.11 -15.34 -16.06
N LEU A 370 0.68 -14.13 -15.98
CA LEU A 370 1.79 -13.67 -16.83
C LEU A 370 2.87 -13.00 -15.97
N ILE A 371 4.03 -13.65 -15.85
CA ILE A 371 5.23 -13.09 -15.21
C ILE A 371 6.07 -12.37 -16.25
N LEU A 372 6.36 -11.07 -16.05
CA LEU A 372 7.26 -10.33 -16.95
C LEU A 372 8.69 -10.31 -16.41
N THR A 373 8.85 -10.00 -15.13
CA THR A 373 10.13 -9.90 -14.42
C THR A 373 9.89 -9.96 -12.91
N LYS A 374 10.95 -10.09 -12.10
CA LYS A 374 10.86 -9.96 -10.63
C LYS A 374 10.08 -8.68 -10.27
N LYS A 375 9.07 -8.82 -9.39
CA LYS A 375 8.15 -7.74 -8.98
C LYS A 375 7.27 -7.12 -10.09
N ARG A 376 7.23 -7.68 -11.32
CA ARG A 376 6.42 -7.20 -12.47
C ARG A 376 5.62 -8.32 -13.13
N TYR A 377 4.29 -8.34 -12.91
CA TYR A 377 3.40 -9.40 -13.42
C TYR A 377 1.92 -8.97 -13.42
N ALA A 378 1.11 -9.71 -14.17
CA ALA A 378 -0.32 -9.50 -14.32
C ALA A 378 -1.08 -10.83 -14.40
N GLY A 379 -2.37 -10.83 -14.10
CA GLY A 379 -3.23 -11.97 -14.40
C GLY A 379 -4.67 -11.81 -13.91
N GLN A 380 -5.46 -12.84 -14.15
CA GLN A 380 -6.90 -12.88 -13.85
C GLN A 380 -7.10 -13.63 -12.52
N MET A 381 -7.33 -12.88 -11.43
CA MET A 381 -7.32 -13.38 -10.04
C MET A 381 -8.69 -13.91 -9.61
N TYR A 382 -8.71 -15.05 -8.92
CA TYR A 382 -9.86 -15.68 -8.29
C TYR A 382 -9.56 -15.87 -6.80
N THR A 383 -10.50 -15.57 -5.90
CA THR A 383 -10.36 -15.84 -4.46
C THR A 383 -11.23 -17.04 -4.06
N PRO A 384 -10.87 -17.81 -3.01
CA PRO A 384 -11.64 -18.99 -2.60
C PRO A 384 -13.13 -18.69 -2.36
N ASP A 385 -13.41 -17.55 -1.71
CA ASP A 385 -14.77 -17.10 -1.39
C ASP A 385 -15.51 -16.44 -2.59
N ASP A 386 -14.95 -16.43 -3.81
CA ASP A 386 -15.50 -15.68 -4.96
C ASP A 386 -15.24 -16.44 -6.28
N ASN A 387 -15.53 -17.74 -6.27
CA ASN A 387 -15.31 -18.70 -7.38
C ASN A 387 -15.81 -18.22 -8.75
N VAL A 388 -16.78 -17.31 -8.80
CA VAL A 388 -17.52 -16.93 -10.01
C VAL A 388 -17.21 -15.49 -10.50
N LYS A 389 -16.25 -14.76 -9.91
CA LYS A 389 -15.93 -13.38 -10.33
C LYS A 389 -14.44 -13.03 -10.32
N SER A 390 -13.77 -13.46 -11.38
CA SER A 390 -12.36 -13.12 -11.62
C SER A 390 -12.09 -11.61 -11.72
N LYS A 391 -10.97 -11.13 -11.14
CA LYS A 391 -10.55 -9.73 -11.17
C LYS A 391 -9.15 -9.57 -11.79
N LEU A 392 -9.04 -8.80 -12.88
CA LEU A 392 -7.74 -8.45 -13.46
C LEU A 392 -6.87 -7.70 -12.45
N SER A 393 -5.67 -8.23 -12.23
CA SER A 393 -4.80 -7.87 -11.12
C SER A 393 -3.38 -7.57 -11.60
N TYR A 394 -2.89 -6.37 -11.27
CA TYR A 394 -1.69 -5.77 -11.86
C TYR A 394 -0.67 -5.36 -10.79
N LYS A 395 0.60 -5.73 -10.97
CA LYS A 395 1.66 -5.44 -10.00
C LYS A 395 2.98 -5.04 -10.69
N GLY A 396 3.57 -3.92 -10.28
CA GLY A 396 4.87 -3.39 -10.77
C GLY A 396 4.92 -2.93 -12.24
N ILE A 397 3.94 -3.30 -13.06
CA ILE A 397 3.79 -2.93 -14.47
C ILE A 397 3.26 -1.49 -14.67
N ALA A 398 3.32 -1.00 -15.92
CA ALA A 398 2.97 0.38 -16.30
C ALA A 398 1.62 0.87 -15.74
N LEU A 399 0.58 0.01 -15.77
CA LEU A 399 -0.75 0.30 -15.23
C LEU A 399 -0.76 0.74 -13.76
N THR A 400 0.23 0.30 -12.98
CA THR A 400 0.32 0.57 -11.54
C THR A 400 1.25 1.72 -11.18
N ARG A 401 2.02 2.22 -12.14
CA ARG A 401 3.03 3.26 -11.95
C ARG A 401 2.43 4.63 -12.27
N ARG A 402 2.72 5.64 -11.44
CA ARG A 402 2.11 6.98 -11.57
C ARG A 402 2.72 7.81 -12.71
N ASN A 403 3.99 7.58 -13.05
CA ASN A 403 4.73 8.36 -14.05
C ASN A 403 4.28 8.14 -15.51
N TYR A 404 3.82 6.93 -15.88
CA TYR A 404 3.29 6.71 -17.24
C TYR A 404 2.00 7.51 -17.47
N CYS A 405 1.86 8.07 -18.66
CA CYS A 405 0.66 8.80 -19.07
C CYS A 405 -0.55 7.86 -19.33
N SER A 406 -1.74 8.44 -19.50
CA SER A 406 -2.98 7.68 -19.72
C SER A 406 -2.99 6.92 -21.04
N PHE A 407 -2.41 7.48 -22.11
CA PHE A 407 -2.22 6.82 -23.41
C PHE A 407 -1.53 5.45 -23.24
N VAL A 408 -0.31 5.44 -22.70
CA VAL A 408 0.44 4.19 -22.46
C VAL A 408 -0.34 3.23 -21.57
N LYS A 409 -1.01 3.74 -20.52
CA LYS A 409 -1.86 2.90 -19.65
C LYS A 409 -3.04 2.30 -20.38
N ASN A 410 -3.67 3.00 -21.31
CA ASN A 410 -4.81 2.52 -22.08
C ASN A 410 -4.38 1.44 -23.09
N VAL A 411 -3.34 1.69 -23.89
CA VAL A 411 -2.78 0.71 -24.85
C VAL A 411 -2.34 -0.57 -24.12
N TYR A 412 -1.55 -0.44 -23.05
CA TYR A 412 -1.04 -1.55 -22.24
C TYR A 412 -2.17 -2.36 -21.57
N LYS A 413 -3.25 -1.69 -21.13
CA LYS A 413 -4.44 -2.32 -20.53
C LYS A 413 -5.28 -3.07 -21.56
N ASN A 414 -5.38 -2.56 -22.79
CA ASN A 414 -6.12 -3.20 -23.87
C ASN A 414 -5.39 -4.47 -24.36
N ILE A 415 -4.07 -4.38 -24.54
CA ILE A 415 -3.19 -5.52 -24.87
C ILE A 415 -3.27 -6.60 -23.78
N LEU A 416 -3.09 -6.25 -22.50
CA LEU A 416 -3.23 -7.24 -21.41
C LEU A 416 -4.63 -7.83 -21.31
N LYS A 417 -5.70 -7.05 -21.55
CA LYS A 417 -7.07 -7.59 -21.61
C LYS A 417 -7.23 -8.60 -22.74
N ALA A 418 -6.72 -8.30 -23.93
CA ALA A 418 -6.81 -9.19 -25.09
C ALA A 418 -6.12 -10.54 -24.79
N ILE A 419 -4.90 -10.52 -24.24
CA ILE A 419 -4.13 -11.71 -23.87
C ILE A 419 -4.79 -12.49 -22.73
N LEU A 420 -5.17 -11.82 -21.63
CA LEU A 420 -5.62 -12.49 -20.42
C LEU A 420 -7.06 -13.03 -20.54
N ASN A 421 -7.93 -12.37 -21.32
CA ASN A 421 -9.34 -12.79 -21.44
C ASN A 421 -9.57 -13.84 -22.54
N ASN A 422 -8.71 -13.93 -23.58
CA ASN A 422 -8.95 -14.76 -24.77
C ASN A 422 -7.81 -15.76 -24.95
N ARG A 423 -8.04 -17.06 -24.65
CA ARG A 423 -6.95 -18.06 -24.60
C ARG A 423 -6.25 -18.32 -25.94
N GLN A 424 -7.00 -18.43 -27.03
CA GLN A 424 -6.44 -18.77 -28.36
C GLN A 424 -6.14 -17.51 -29.18
N ASP A 425 -7.13 -16.66 -29.45
CA ASP A 425 -6.95 -15.44 -30.23
C ASP A 425 -6.28 -14.27 -29.50
N GLY A 426 -5.97 -14.38 -28.20
CA GLY A 426 -5.53 -13.24 -27.37
C GLY A 426 -4.30 -12.51 -27.89
N VAL A 427 -3.35 -13.22 -28.52
CA VAL A 427 -2.16 -12.62 -29.14
C VAL A 427 -2.53 -11.86 -30.43
N LYS A 428 -3.36 -12.46 -31.28
CA LYS A 428 -3.84 -11.86 -32.54
C LYS A 428 -4.69 -10.60 -32.27
N LEU A 429 -5.56 -10.66 -31.27
CA LEU A 429 -6.34 -9.52 -30.78
C LEU A 429 -5.46 -8.44 -30.15
N ALA A 430 -4.41 -8.81 -29.42
CA ALA A 430 -3.45 -7.86 -28.86
C ALA A 430 -2.61 -7.15 -29.94
N LEU A 431 -2.14 -7.87 -30.97
CA LEU A 431 -1.41 -7.29 -32.09
C LEU A 431 -2.31 -6.36 -32.92
N LYS A 432 -3.55 -6.76 -33.24
CA LYS A 432 -4.53 -5.87 -33.88
C LYS A 432 -4.85 -4.64 -33.02
N SER A 433 -4.95 -4.82 -31.71
CA SER A 433 -5.19 -3.70 -30.78
C SER A 433 -3.98 -2.76 -30.69
N LEU A 434 -2.75 -3.28 -30.68
CA LEU A 434 -1.53 -2.46 -30.75
C LEU A 434 -1.55 -1.61 -32.03
N ASP A 435 -1.77 -2.24 -33.19
CA ASP A 435 -1.76 -1.58 -34.48
C ASP A 435 -2.76 -0.40 -34.55
N SER A 436 -4.04 -0.65 -34.24
CA SER A 436 -5.05 0.43 -34.24
C SER A 436 -4.75 1.55 -33.23
N ASN A 437 -4.10 1.25 -32.10
CA ASN A 437 -3.70 2.30 -31.15
C ASN A 437 -2.45 3.08 -31.61
N LEU A 438 -1.57 2.46 -32.43
CA LEU A 438 -0.42 3.16 -33.00
C LEU A 438 -0.81 4.03 -34.20
N GLN A 439 -1.79 3.62 -35.02
CA GLN A 439 -2.37 4.44 -36.09
C GLN A 439 -3.03 5.72 -35.54
N ILE A 440 -3.91 5.59 -34.53
CA ILE A 440 -4.54 6.75 -33.84
C ILE A 440 -3.47 7.67 -33.18
N HIS A 441 -2.29 7.13 -32.88
CA HIS A 441 -1.15 7.89 -32.35
C HIS A 441 -0.37 8.64 -33.44
N SER A 442 -0.04 8.01 -34.58
CA SER A 442 0.59 8.71 -35.72
C SER A 442 -0.28 9.82 -36.28
N ASP A 443 -1.59 9.59 -36.31
CA ASP A 443 -2.58 10.56 -36.81
C ASP A 443 -2.80 11.74 -35.85
N GLY A 444 -2.15 11.75 -34.68
CA GLY A 444 -2.27 12.80 -33.67
C GLY A 444 -3.64 12.90 -32.99
N GLN A 445 -4.51 11.90 -33.16
CA GLN A 445 -5.92 11.96 -32.74
C GLN A 445 -6.14 11.81 -31.22
N PHE A 446 -5.13 11.33 -30.47
CA PHE A 446 -5.22 11.27 -29.01
C PHE A 446 -5.17 12.66 -28.36
N PRO A 447 -6.04 12.96 -27.38
CA PRO A 447 -6.08 14.27 -26.73
C PRO A 447 -4.83 14.53 -25.87
N MET A 448 -4.42 15.80 -25.79
CA MET A 448 -3.31 16.27 -24.95
C MET A 448 -3.43 15.88 -23.45
N SER A 449 -4.63 15.55 -22.97
CA SER A 449 -4.85 14.99 -21.63
C SER A 449 -4.14 13.66 -21.41
N ASP A 450 -4.06 12.84 -22.45
CA ASP A 450 -3.69 11.43 -22.30
C ASP A 450 -2.18 11.22 -22.30
N TYR A 451 -1.43 12.23 -22.74
CA TYR A 451 0.03 12.28 -22.69
C TYR A 451 0.58 12.83 -21.37
N ILE A 452 -0.27 13.32 -20.45
CA ILE A 452 0.19 13.90 -19.18
C ILE A 452 0.85 12.82 -18.31
N ALA A 453 2.16 12.99 -18.06
CA ALA A 453 2.91 12.27 -17.03
C ALA A 453 2.84 13.01 -15.68
N THR A 454 2.87 12.27 -14.56
CA THR A 454 2.99 12.86 -13.22
C THR A 454 4.20 12.27 -12.50
N VAL A 455 5.25 13.08 -12.37
CA VAL A 455 6.47 12.75 -11.63
C VAL A 455 6.45 13.44 -10.26
N LYS A 456 7.10 12.85 -9.26
CA LYS A 456 7.40 13.55 -7.99
C LYS A 456 8.69 14.34 -8.19
N LEU A 457 8.72 15.60 -7.77
CA LEU A 457 9.96 16.37 -7.78
C LEU A 457 10.99 15.78 -6.80
N GLY A 458 12.25 15.73 -7.23
CA GLY A 458 13.40 15.34 -6.42
C GLY A 458 13.90 16.49 -5.55
N ALA A 459 14.73 16.19 -4.55
CA ALA A 459 15.45 17.21 -3.78
C ALA A 459 16.67 17.75 -4.55
N SER A 460 17.18 16.97 -5.49
CA SER A 460 18.23 17.30 -6.44
C SER A 460 18.03 16.49 -7.73
N TYR A 461 18.72 16.87 -8.80
CA TYR A 461 18.70 16.22 -10.10
C TYR A 461 20.12 16.11 -10.65
N ALA A 462 20.49 14.95 -11.19
CA ALA A 462 21.77 14.76 -11.89
C ALA A 462 21.70 15.23 -13.35
N ASN A 463 20.51 15.19 -13.96
CA ASN A 463 20.25 15.58 -15.35
C ASN A 463 19.11 16.61 -15.39
N GLU A 464 19.18 17.53 -16.34
CA GLU A 464 18.06 18.42 -16.65
C GLU A 464 16.86 17.61 -17.20
N ASN A 465 15.64 18.00 -16.81
CA ASN A 465 14.41 17.29 -17.19
C ASN A 465 13.57 18.17 -18.13
N LEU A 466 13.56 17.83 -19.42
CA LEU A 466 12.88 18.59 -20.49
C LEU A 466 11.35 18.39 -20.50
N PHE A 467 10.67 18.63 -19.37
CA PHE A 467 9.21 18.55 -19.26
C PHE A 467 8.57 19.94 -19.19
N GLN A 468 7.63 20.22 -20.09
CA GLN A 468 6.88 21.48 -20.11
C GLN A 468 5.56 21.39 -19.31
N PRO A 469 5.20 22.40 -18.50
CA PRO A 469 3.91 22.44 -17.80
C PRO A 469 2.71 22.45 -18.76
N LYS A 470 1.66 21.68 -18.45
CA LYS A 470 0.43 21.58 -19.28
C LYS A 470 -0.17 22.94 -19.64
N CYS A 471 -0.21 23.88 -18.69
CA CYS A 471 -0.73 25.23 -18.89
C CYS A 471 0.12 26.00 -19.91
N TYR A 472 1.45 25.98 -19.77
CA TYR A 472 2.38 26.62 -20.70
C TYR A 472 2.31 26.01 -22.11
N ALA A 473 2.27 24.67 -22.20
CA ALA A 473 2.14 23.97 -23.47
C ALA A 473 0.82 24.29 -24.20
N LYS A 474 -0.30 24.39 -23.46
CA LYS A 474 -1.59 24.82 -24.03
C LYS A 474 -1.58 26.30 -24.44
N ALA A 475 -1.01 27.18 -23.63
CA ALA A 475 -0.99 28.63 -23.90
C ALA A 475 -0.17 28.98 -25.15
N ASN A 476 0.91 28.24 -25.42
CA ASN A 476 1.82 28.47 -26.54
C ASN A 476 1.60 27.50 -27.72
N ASN A 477 0.50 26.73 -27.73
CA ASN A 477 0.17 25.73 -28.75
C ASN A 477 1.34 24.76 -29.09
N LEU A 478 2.11 24.33 -28.08
CA LEU A 478 3.26 23.47 -28.28
C LEU A 478 2.84 22.09 -28.79
N LYS A 479 3.49 21.63 -29.87
CA LYS A 479 3.29 20.27 -30.41
C LYS A 479 3.86 19.22 -29.45
N LEU A 480 3.26 18.03 -29.47
CA LEU A 480 3.78 16.85 -28.78
C LEU A 480 4.90 16.20 -29.59
N ASP A 481 5.97 15.80 -28.91
CA ASP A 481 6.92 14.82 -29.42
C ASP A 481 6.30 13.42 -29.31
N LEU A 482 5.57 13.01 -30.36
CA LEU A 482 4.94 11.69 -30.44
C LEU A 482 5.99 10.57 -30.45
N TYR A 483 7.13 10.78 -31.13
CA TYR A 483 8.23 9.82 -31.26
C TYR A 483 8.83 9.44 -29.89
N TYR A 484 8.98 10.40 -28.97
CA TYR A 484 9.38 10.15 -27.59
C TYR A 484 8.36 9.29 -26.83
N TYR A 485 7.05 9.56 -26.96
CA TYR A 485 6.04 8.71 -26.33
C TYR A 485 6.02 7.29 -26.92
N LEU A 486 6.22 7.16 -28.23
CA LEU A 486 6.30 5.88 -28.91
C LEU A 486 7.49 5.05 -28.40
N ASN A 487 8.72 5.58 -28.51
CA ASN A 487 9.94 4.82 -28.24
C ASN A 487 10.29 4.75 -26.75
N ASN A 488 10.24 5.88 -26.02
CA ASN A 488 10.72 5.96 -24.64
C ASN A 488 9.65 5.57 -23.61
N GLN A 489 8.37 5.73 -23.93
CA GLN A 489 7.27 5.45 -22.99
C GLN A 489 6.45 4.20 -23.32
N LEU A 490 6.17 3.90 -24.61
CA LEU A 490 5.30 2.79 -25.01
C LEU A 490 6.04 1.51 -25.42
N LYS A 491 7.05 1.59 -26.31
CA LYS A 491 7.71 0.43 -26.93
C LYS A 491 8.21 -0.57 -25.89
N ASN A 492 9.15 -0.19 -25.03
CA ASN A 492 9.76 -1.11 -24.06
C ASN A 492 8.75 -1.82 -23.14
N PRO A 493 7.76 -1.14 -22.50
CA PRO A 493 6.73 -1.82 -21.73
C PRO A 493 5.88 -2.82 -22.52
N ILE A 494 5.57 -2.56 -23.80
CA ILE A 494 4.79 -3.48 -24.64
C ILE A 494 5.65 -4.65 -25.12
N MET A 495 6.90 -4.42 -25.52
CA MET A 495 7.81 -5.49 -25.93
C MET A 495 8.09 -6.48 -24.79
N ASP A 496 8.16 -6.02 -23.54
CA ASP A 496 8.24 -6.89 -22.35
C ASP A 496 7.07 -7.89 -22.25
N ILE A 497 5.87 -7.57 -22.76
CA ILE A 497 4.72 -8.49 -22.78
C ILE A 497 4.92 -9.54 -23.87
N PHE A 498 5.18 -9.12 -25.11
CA PHE A 498 5.24 -10.02 -26.26
C PHE A 498 6.45 -10.96 -26.22
N ARG A 499 7.60 -10.53 -25.68
CA ARG A 499 8.78 -11.38 -25.43
C ARG A 499 8.47 -12.61 -24.59
N VAL A 500 7.61 -12.48 -23.58
CA VAL A 500 7.21 -13.58 -22.70
C VAL A 500 6.19 -14.52 -23.35
N ILE A 501 5.40 -14.00 -24.30
CA ILE A 501 4.47 -14.80 -25.10
C ILE A 501 5.23 -15.66 -26.12
N GLY A 502 6.27 -15.11 -26.75
CA GLY A 502 7.21 -15.86 -27.57
C GLY A 502 7.79 -15.06 -28.74
N LYS A 503 8.90 -15.56 -29.29
CA LYS A 503 9.70 -14.86 -30.33
C LYS A 503 8.88 -14.36 -31.52
N GLN A 504 7.92 -15.14 -32.02
CA GLN A 504 7.06 -14.74 -33.14
C GLN A 504 6.22 -13.50 -32.79
N ALA A 505 5.59 -13.49 -31.61
CA ALA A 505 4.78 -12.38 -31.16
C ALA A 505 5.63 -11.13 -30.86
N GLU A 506 6.88 -11.31 -30.42
CA GLU A 506 7.85 -10.21 -30.27
C GLU A 506 8.26 -9.64 -31.65
N GLN A 507 8.54 -10.49 -32.64
CA GLN A 507 8.86 -10.05 -34.00
C GLN A 507 7.69 -9.32 -34.67
N ASP A 508 6.47 -9.83 -34.56
CA ASP A 508 5.30 -9.20 -35.17
C ASP A 508 4.91 -7.89 -34.46
N ALA A 509 5.12 -7.79 -33.15
CA ALA A 509 4.98 -6.51 -32.44
C ALA A 509 6.04 -5.48 -32.89
N ASN A 510 7.30 -5.89 -33.09
CA ASN A 510 8.36 -5.01 -33.61
C ASN A 510 8.01 -4.44 -34.99
N LYS A 511 7.55 -5.27 -35.94
CA LYS A 511 7.11 -4.82 -37.29
C LYS A 511 6.02 -3.74 -37.22
N ILE A 512 5.09 -3.85 -36.26
CA ILE A 512 4.02 -2.85 -36.06
C ILE A 512 4.61 -1.53 -35.52
N PHE A 513 5.60 -1.57 -34.62
CA PHE A 513 6.32 -0.36 -34.21
C PHE A 513 7.15 0.24 -35.35
N GLU A 514 7.90 -0.58 -36.10
CA GLU A 514 8.78 -0.18 -37.22
C GLU A 514 8.04 0.47 -38.39
N ARG A 515 6.73 0.21 -38.54
CA ARG A 515 5.86 0.88 -39.52
C ARG A 515 5.38 2.28 -39.08
N VAL A 516 5.52 2.61 -37.79
CA VAL A 516 4.94 3.83 -37.18
C VAL A 516 6.01 4.76 -36.59
N THR A 517 7.24 4.28 -36.42
CA THR A 517 8.45 5.08 -36.11
C THR A 517 9.08 5.68 -37.35
#